data_AF-A0A937TEQ3-F1
#
_entry.id   AF-A0A937TEQ3-F1
#
_cell.length_a   1.000
_cell.length_b   1.000
_cell.length_c   1.000
_cell.angle_alpha   90.00
_cell.angle_beta   90.00
_cell.angle_gamma   90.00
#
_symmetry.space_group_name_H-M   'P 1'
#
loop_
_entity.id
_entity.type
_entity.pdbx_description
1 polymer ?
#
loop_
_entity_poly.entity_id
_entity_poly.type
_entity_poly.pdbx_seq_one_letter_code
_entity_poly.pdbx_strand_id
1 'polypeptide(L)'
;MTEVDTTRFEIDPETGLIAPTFEETMQWDDWADEHMPEFEEMYAGKYLAVWECEIAGMGDDSWEARQEAEKRHPNTVPLIVYVATEREAVLFV
;
A
#
# COMPACT_ATOMS: atom_id res chain seq x y z
N MET A 1 -19.02 1.69 -17.04
CA MET A 1 -19.08 1.33 -15.61
C MET A 1 -18.22 0.10 -15.48
N THR A 2 -17.06 0.21 -14.84
CA THR A 2 -16.21 -0.94 -14.53
C THR A 2 -16.94 -1.73 -13.45
N GLU A 3 -17.29 -2.99 -13.71
CA GLU A 3 -17.83 -3.87 -12.67
C GLU A 3 -16.71 -4.09 -11.64
N VAL A 4 -17.00 -3.78 -10.38
CA VAL A 4 -16.09 -4.05 -9.27
C VAL A 4 -16.17 -5.54 -8.97
N ASP A 5 -15.03 -6.23 -8.97
CA ASP A 5 -14.96 -7.61 -8.55
C ASP A 5 -15.15 -7.69 -7.04
N THR A 6 -16.39 -7.95 -6.62
CA THR A 6 -16.76 -8.00 -5.20
C THR A 6 -16.17 -9.18 -4.43
N THR A 7 -15.44 -10.09 -5.11
CA THR A 7 -14.71 -11.16 -4.43
C THR A 7 -13.35 -10.69 -3.90
N ARG A 8 -12.81 -9.62 -4.49
CA ARG A 8 -11.48 -9.06 -4.15
C ARG A 8 -11.57 -7.64 -3.60
N PHE A 9 -12.61 -6.90 -3.95
CA PHE A 9 -12.76 -5.51 -3.55
C PHE A 9 -14.12 -5.22 -2.93
N GLU A 10 -14.14 -4.21 -2.07
CA GLU A 10 -15.35 -3.66 -1.47
C GLU A 10 -15.41 -2.14 -1.67
N ILE A 11 -16.60 -1.57 -1.53
CA ILE A 11 -16.77 -0.13 -1.50
C ILE A 11 -16.71 0.29 -0.04
N ASP A 12 -15.67 1.05 0.31
CA ASP A 12 -15.53 1.64 1.62
C ASP A 12 -16.77 2.50 1.92
N PRO A 13 -17.54 2.21 2.98
CA PRO A 13 -18.83 2.84 3.22
C PRO A 13 -18.71 4.30 3.66
N GLU A 14 -17.54 4.74 4.12
CA GLU A 14 -17.31 6.10 4.61
C GLU A 14 -16.88 7.03 3.48
N THR A 15 -16.10 6.51 2.53
CA THR A 15 -15.45 7.29 1.47
C THR A 15 -16.03 7.03 0.08
N GLY A 16 -16.71 5.89 -0.13
CA GLY A 16 -17.20 5.45 -1.43
C GLY A 16 -16.10 4.97 -2.39
N LEU A 17 -14.88 4.80 -1.88
CA LEU A 17 -13.72 4.36 -2.64
C LEU A 17 -13.66 2.84 -2.72
N ILE A 18 -12.96 2.33 -3.74
CA ILE A 18 -12.72 0.89 -3.90
C ILE A 18 -11.55 0.49 -2.98
N ALA A 19 -11.83 -0.32 -1.98
CA ALA A 19 -10.84 -0.87 -1.06
C ALA A 19 -10.64 -2.38 -1.32
N PRO A 20 -9.45 -2.94 -1.06
CA PRO A 20 -9.29 -4.39 -0.98
C PRO A 20 -10.19 -4.96 0.12
N THR A 21 -10.64 -6.19 -0.06
CA THR A 21 -11.20 -6.95 1.06
C THR A 21 -10.12 -7.20 2.12
N PHE A 22 -10.54 -7.64 3.31
CA PHE A 22 -9.60 -8.06 4.34
C PHE A 22 -8.62 -9.15 3.85
N GLU A 23 -9.11 -10.14 3.08
CA GLU A 23 -8.28 -11.23 2.54
C GLU A 23 -7.24 -10.72 1.53
N GLU A 24 -7.62 -9.80 0.63
CA GLU A 24 -6.67 -9.18 -0.30
C GLU A 24 -5.67 -8.29 0.44
N THR A 25 -6.10 -7.56 1.47
CA THR A 25 -5.20 -6.73 2.28
C THR A 25 -4.11 -7.59 2.94
N MET A 26 -4.49 -8.73 3.53
CA MET A 26 -3.54 -9.68 4.12
C MET A 26 -2.56 -10.22 3.07
N GLN A 27 -3.04 -10.54 1.87
CA GLN A 27 -2.18 -11.00 0.78
C GLN A 27 -1.18 -9.92 0.34
N TRP A 28 -1.60 -8.67 0.27
CA TRP A 28 -0.73 -7.57 -0.14
C TRP A 28 0.30 -7.23 0.95
N ASP A 29 -0.07 -7.39 2.22
CA ASP A 29 0.82 -7.26 3.38
C ASP A 29 1.89 -8.35 3.37
N ASP A 30 1.49 -9.63 3.21
CA ASP A 30 2.42 -10.76 3.07
C ASP A 30 3.40 -10.54 1.90
N TRP A 31 2.90 -10.09 0.75
CA TRP A 31 3.74 -9.75 -0.41
C TRP A 31 4.73 -8.62 -0.10
N ALA A 32 4.28 -7.57 0.61
CA ALA A 32 5.16 -6.46 0.98
C ALA A 32 6.26 -6.89 1.95
N ASP A 33 5.94 -7.79 2.89
CA ASP A 33 6.91 -8.39 3.81
C ASP A 33 7.93 -9.26 3.09
N GLU A 34 7.51 -10.08 2.11
CA GLU A 34 8.42 -10.89 1.29
C GLU A 34 9.41 -10.02 0.49
N HIS A 35 8.96 -8.84 0.04
CA HIS A 35 9.78 -7.89 -0.71
C HIS A 35 10.46 -6.81 0.15
N MET A 36 10.25 -6.83 1.48
CA MET A 36 10.79 -5.81 2.39
C MET A 36 12.32 -5.64 2.28
N PRO A 37 13.14 -6.69 2.13
CA PRO A 37 14.58 -6.52 1.97
C PRO A 37 14.95 -5.67 0.74
N GLU A 38 14.24 -5.84 -0.37
CA GLU A 38 14.45 -5.05 -1.59
C GLU A 38 13.95 -3.61 -1.39
N PHE A 39 12.86 -3.43 -0.62
CA PHE A 39 12.31 -2.12 -0.31
C PHE A 39 13.23 -1.32 0.61
N GLU A 40 13.83 -1.95 1.61
CA GLU A 40 14.80 -1.31 2.51
C GLU A 40 16.01 -0.77 1.72
N GLU A 41 16.49 -1.50 0.71
CA GLU A 41 17.61 -1.03 -0.13
C GLU A 41 17.26 0.19 -1.00
N MET A 42 16.02 0.26 -1.50
CA MET A 42 15.62 1.25 -2.50
C MET A 42 14.80 2.43 -1.95
N TYR A 43 14.05 2.21 -0.88
CA TYR A 43 12.97 3.08 -0.42
C TYR A 43 13.02 3.35 1.09
N ALA A 44 14.14 3.09 1.78
CA ALA A 44 14.29 3.37 3.20
C ALA A 44 13.83 4.79 3.58
N GLY A 45 12.99 4.89 4.61
CA GLY A 45 12.39 6.11 5.11
C GLY A 45 11.21 6.64 4.29
N LYS A 46 10.71 5.87 3.31
CA LYS A 46 9.55 6.25 2.49
C LYS A 46 8.30 5.48 2.89
N TYR A 47 7.16 6.07 2.56
CA TYR A 47 5.88 5.39 2.53
C TYR A 47 5.62 4.88 1.11
N LEU A 48 5.23 3.61 1.00
CA LEU A 48 4.83 2.96 -0.24
C LEU A 48 3.32 2.74 -0.22
N ALA A 49 2.66 3.06 -1.34
CA ALA A 49 1.28 2.71 -1.57
C ALA A 49 1.23 1.48 -2.47
N VAL A 50 0.72 0.38 -1.93
CA VAL A 50 0.58 -0.92 -2.59
C VAL A 50 -0.85 -1.10 -3.07
N TRP A 51 -1.01 -1.50 -4.33
CA TRP A 51 -2.29 -1.85 -4.93
C TRP A 51 -2.10 -3.15 -5.71
N GLU A 52 -2.89 -4.20 -5.48
CA GLU A 52 -2.77 -5.49 -6.19
C GLU A 52 -1.33 -6.05 -6.26
N CYS A 53 -0.61 -6.03 -5.13
CA CYS A 53 0.79 -6.47 -5.02
C CYS A 53 1.76 -5.74 -5.98
N GLU A 54 1.50 -4.46 -6.29
CA GLU A 54 2.47 -3.57 -6.95
C GLU A 54 2.62 -2.24 -6.21
N ILE A 55 3.81 -1.61 -6.33
CA ILE A 55 4.05 -0.25 -5.84
C ILE A 55 3.37 0.75 -6.79
N ALA A 56 2.16 1.15 -6.42
CA ALA A 56 1.36 2.14 -7.12
C ALA A 56 1.83 3.57 -6.86
N GLY A 57 2.43 3.84 -5.70
CA GLY A 57 2.91 5.17 -5.32
C GLY A 57 3.96 5.14 -4.21
N MET A 58 4.69 6.25 -4.05
CA MET A 58 5.66 6.44 -2.97
C MET A 58 5.69 7.90 -2.53
N GLY A 59 6.04 8.17 -1.28
CA GLY A 59 6.10 9.53 -0.73
C GLY A 59 6.93 9.62 0.55
N ASP A 60 7.21 10.85 0.98
CA ASP A 60 7.84 11.10 2.29
C ASP A 60 6.85 10.90 3.46
N ASP A 61 5.55 10.94 3.17
CA ASP A 61 4.48 10.59 4.10
C ASP A 61 3.39 9.73 3.42
N SER A 62 2.47 9.19 4.24
CA SER A 62 1.38 8.33 3.77
C SER A 62 0.41 9.05 2.82
N TRP A 63 0.25 10.36 2.95
CA TRP A 63 -0.64 11.15 2.11
C TRP A 63 -0.03 11.35 0.72
N GLU A 64 1.27 11.65 0.64
CA GLU A 64 2.00 11.73 -0.64
C GLU A 64 2.01 10.40 -1.38
N ALA A 65 2.29 9.29 -0.69
CA ALA A 65 2.27 7.96 -1.30
C ALA A 65 0.90 7.63 -1.90
N ARG A 66 -0.18 7.96 -1.18
CA ARG A 66 -1.56 7.80 -1.65
C ARG A 66 -1.86 8.69 -2.85
N GLN A 67 -1.46 9.96 -2.83
CA GLN A 67 -1.67 10.86 -3.97
C GLN A 67 -0.94 10.37 -5.23
N GLU A 68 0.26 9.81 -5.11
CA GLU A 68 0.96 9.19 -6.25
C GLU A 68 0.22 7.97 -6.78
N ALA A 69 -0.30 7.11 -5.90
CA ALA A 69 -1.09 5.95 -6.29
C ALA A 69 -2.40 6.34 -6.99
N GLU A 70 -3.09 7.39 -6.53
CA GLU A 70 -4.34 7.87 -7.10
C GLU A 70 -4.21 8.32 -8.56
N LYS A 71 -3.03 8.81 -8.97
CA LYS A 71 -2.76 9.16 -10.36
C LYS A 71 -2.84 7.96 -11.31
N ARG A 72 -2.55 6.76 -10.81
CA ARG A 72 -2.58 5.50 -11.60
C ARG A 72 -3.87 4.72 -11.36
N HIS A 73 -4.31 4.66 -10.10
CA HIS A 73 -5.50 3.95 -9.66
C HIS A 73 -6.46 4.94 -8.98
N PRO A 74 -7.23 5.72 -9.76
CA PRO A 74 -8.14 6.69 -9.20
C PRO A 74 -9.31 6.01 -8.48
N ASN A 75 -9.81 6.65 -7.42
CA ASN A 75 -10.92 6.17 -6.60
C ASN A 75 -10.65 4.86 -5.84
N THR A 76 -9.39 4.53 -5.57
CA THR A 76 -9.03 3.34 -4.79
C THR A 76 -8.38 3.68 -3.44
N VAL A 77 -8.34 2.69 -2.54
CA VAL A 77 -7.68 2.77 -1.23
C VAL A 77 -6.52 1.77 -1.21
N PRO A 78 -5.28 2.22 -1.48
CA PRO A 78 -4.11 1.35 -1.42
C PRO A 78 -3.74 0.99 0.02
N LEU A 79 -3.06 -0.15 0.19
CA LEU A 79 -2.36 -0.48 1.43
C LEU A 79 -1.14 0.44 1.56
N ILE A 80 -0.95 1.05 2.73
CA ILE A 80 0.21 1.92 2.99
C ILE A 80 1.21 1.17 3.86
N VAL A 81 2.43 1.05 3.35
CA VAL A 81 3.55 0.39 4.03
C VAL A 81 4.65 1.43 4.29
N TYR A 82 5.18 1.48 5.51
CA TYR A 82 6.36 2.31 5.82
C TYR A 82 7.61 1.46 5.78
N VAL A 83 8.59 1.88 5.00
CA VAL A 83 9.90 1.20 4.94
C VAL A 83 10.81 1.88 5.95
N ALA A 84 11.07 1.20 7.07
CA ALA A 84 11.91 1.75 8.13
C ALA A 84 13.36 1.94 7.66
N THR A 85 14.04 2.93 8.24
CA THR A 85 15.49 3.07 8.04
C THR A 85 16.25 2.11 8.96
N GLU A 86 17.48 1.72 8.61
CA GLU A 86 18.35 0.87 9.44
C GLU A 86 18.49 1.40 10.89
N ARG A 87 18.41 2.71 11.11
CA ARG A 87 18.48 3.32 12.44
C ARG A 87 17.24 3.08 13.29
N GLU A 88 16.09 2.86 12.67
CA GLU A 88 14.81 2.65 13.36
C GLU A 88 14.60 1.16 13.68
N ALA A 89 15.09 0.26 12.82
CA ALA A 89 15.02 -1.19 13.04
C ALA A 89 15.76 -1.66 14.32
N VAL A 90 16.80 -0.94 14.75
CA VAL A 90 17.64 -1.29 15.92
C VAL A 90 16.96 -1.00 17.27
N LEU A 91 15.81 -0.31 17.30
CA LEU A 91 15.14 0.04 18.56
C LEU A 91 14.30 -1.10 19.18
N PHE A 92 14.14 -2.22 18.48
CA PHE A 92 13.41 -3.40 18.96
C PHE A 92 14.37 -4.58 19.26
N VAL A 93 15.23 -4.41 20.27
CA VAL A 93 16.02 -5.51 20.88
C VAL A 93 15.94 -5.47 22.40
#